data_AF-A0A1D1VI73-F1
#
_entry.id   AF-A0A1D1VI73-F1
#
_cell.length_a   1.000
_cell.length_b   1.000
_cell.length_c   1.000
_cell.angle_alpha   90.00
_cell.angle_beta   90.00
_cell.angle_gamma   90.00
#
_symmetry.space_group_name_H-M   'P 1'
#
loop_
_entity.id
_entity.type
_entity.pdbx_description
1 polymer ?
#
loop_
_entity_poly.entity_id
_entity_poly.type
_entity_poly.pdbx_seq_one_letter_code
_entity_poly.pdbx_strand_id
1 'polypeptide(L)'
;MLRILKEVRQGGEGSTADVSALEKWYSDDLPNILLEFDLKDIWNADEKGLFYRQVPNKSLVGEEEGIPKGVKLKKERITVLLSGNALGERFPVWLAG
;
A
#
# COMPACT_ATOMS: atom_id res chain seq x y z
N MET A 1 0.20 5.19 22.14
CA MET A 1 -0.85 5.78 21.27
C MET A 1 -0.33 5.76 19.83
N LEU A 2 -0.60 4.68 19.08
CA LEU A 2 -0.21 4.59 17.67
C LEU A 2 -1.18 5.45 16.84
N ARG A 3 -0.69 6.51 16.21
CA ARG A 3 -1.43 7.21 15.15
C ARG A 3 -1.10 6.53 13.83
N ILE A 4 -2.03 5.77 13.28
CA ILE A 4 -1.95 5.27 11.90
C ILE A 4 -2.38 6.43 10.99
N LEU A 5 -1.46 6.92 10.15
CA LEU A 5 -1.76 7.92 9.13
C LEU A 5 -2.56 7.24 8.01
N LYS A 6 -3.75 7.77 7.69
CA LYS A 6 -4.60 7.28 6.61
C LYS A 6 -4.13 7.92 5.29
N GLU A 7 -3.35 7.20 4.49
CA GLU A 7 -3.13 7.57 3.09
C GLU A 7 -4.37 7.17 2.29
N VAL A 8 -5.21 8.14 1.91
CA VAL A 8 -6.39 7.91 1.08
C VAL A 8 -5.95 7.90 -0.38
N ARG A 9 -5.87 6.72 -0.99
CA ARG A 9 -5.85 6.59 -2.45
C ARG A 9 -7.27 6.67 -2.98
N GLN A 10 -7.58 7.72 -3.73
CA GLN A 10 -8.84 7.84 -4.44
C GLN A 10 -8.77 6.99 -5.72
N GLY A 11 -9.31 5.77 -5.65
CA GLY A 11 -9.35 4.84 -6.77
C GLY A 11 -9.97 3.51 -6.33
N GLY A 12 -11.29 3.42 -6.41
CA GLY A 12 -12.05 2.19 -6.17
C GLY A 12 -13.43 2.35 -6.80
N GLU A 13 -13.90 1.30 -7.49
CA GLU A 13 -15.25 1.22 -8.04
C GLU A 13 -16.26 1.50 -6.94
N GLY A 14 -17.16 2.45 -7.18
CA GLY A 14 -18.13 2.93 -6.21
C GLY A 14 -19.20 1.88 -5.94
N SER A 15 -18.88 0.90 -5.11
CA SER A 15 -19.90 0.17 -4.36
C SER A 15 -20.19 0.95 -3.09
N THR A 16 -21.47 1.22 -2.84
CA THR A 16 -21.97 1.83 -1.60
C THR A 16 -21.68 0.88 -0.45
N ALA A 17 -20.46 0.95 0.09
CA ALA A 17 -20.07 0.15 1.23
C ALA A 17 -20.96 0.53 2.42
N ASP A 18 -21.49 -0.47 3.12
CA ASP A 18 -22.24 -0.26 4.35
C ASP A 18 -21.28 0.26 5.42
N VAL A 19 -21.24 1.58 5.55
CA VAL A 19 -20.37 2.29 6.50
C VAL A 19 -20.70 1.88 7.93
N SER A 20 -21.96 1.56 8.24
CA SER A 20 -22.38 1.18 9.58
C SER A 20 -21.88 -0.23 9.97
N ALA A 21 -21.97 -1.18 9.05
CA ALA A 21 -21.39 -2.51 9.24
C ALA A 21 -19.85 -2.43 9.36
N LEU A 22 -19.22 -1.55 8.59
CA LEU A 22 -17.78 -1.32 8.66
C LEU A 22 -17.36 -0.71 10.01
N GLU A 23 -18.10 0.28 10.51
CA GLU A 23 -17.85 0.91 11.80
C GLU A 23 -17.99 -0.08 12.96
N LYS A 24 -19.04 -0.91 12.95
CA LYS A 24 -19.21 -2.00 13.92
C LYS A 24 -18.04 -2.98 13.87
N TRP A 25 -17.67 -3.43 12.66
CA TRP A 25 -16.59 -4.39 12.49
C TRP A 25 -15.25 -3.84 13.01
N TYR A 26 -14.92 -2.58 12.70
CA TYR A 26 -13.70 -1.95 13.16
C TYR A 26 -13.68 -1.67 14.66
N SER A 27 -14.81 -1.29 15.25
CA SER A 27 -14.87 -0.84 16.65
C SER A 27 -15.07 -1.98 17.63
N ASP A 28 -15.82 -3.01 17.25
CA ASP A 28 -16.23 -4.10 18.15
C ASP A 28 -15.58 -5.42 17.75
N ASP A 29 -15.80 -5.87 16.51
CA ASP A 29 -15.45 -7.26 16.14
C ASP A 29 -13.94 -7.45 15.99
N LEU A 30 -13.25 -6.54 15.30
CA LEU A 30 -11.81 -6.64 15.03
C LEU A 30 -10.97 -6.59 16.33
N PRO A 31 -11.16 -5.65 17.27
CA PRO A 31 -10.39 -5.65 18.52
C PRO A 31 -10.57 -6.93 19.33
N ASN A 32 -11.79 -7.47 19.38
CA ASN A 32 -12.06 -8.73 20.09
C ASN A 32 -11.31 -9.91 19.47
N ILE A 33 -11.29 -10.01 18.14
CA ILE A 33 -10.50 -11.03 17.43
C ILE A 33 -9.01 -10.87 17.73
N LEU A 34 -8.49 -9.63 17.67
CA LEU A 34 -7.07 -9.37 17.89
C LEU A 34 -6.62 -9.68 19.33
N LEU A 35 -7.51 -9.63 20.32
CA LEU A 35 -7.21 -10.02 21.71
C LEU A 35 -6.97 -11.52 21.88
N GLU A 36 -7.41 -12.36 20.94
CA GLU A 36 -7.20 -13.80 20.99
C GLU A 36 -5.77 -14.22 20.59
N PHE A 37 -4.97 -13.30 20.06
CA PHE A 37 -3.64 -13.58 19.52
C PHE A 37 -2.57 -12.71 20.18
N ASP A 38 -1.37 -13.28 20.38
CA ASP A 38 -0.21 -12.50 20.77
C ASP A 38 0.24 -11.57 19.62
N LEU A 39 0.91 -10.46 19.95
CA LEU A 39 1.41 -9.50 18.96
C LEU A 39 2.37 -10.10 17.91
N LYS A 40 3.05 -11.20 18.24
CA LYS A 40 3.93 -11.95 17.31
C LYS A 40 3.14 -12.76 16.28
N ASP A 41 1.89 -13.10 16.59
CA ASP A 41 1.04 -13.97 15.78
C ASP A 41 0.07 -13.16 14.90
N ILE A 42 0.03 -11.84 15.07
CA ILE A 42 -0.72 -10.92 14.22
C ILE A 42 0.15 -10.45 13.05
N TRP A 43 -0.14 -10.96 11.85
CA TRP A 43 0.57 -10.65 10.63
C TRP A 43 -0.22 -9.71 9.72
N ASN A 44 0.46 -8.69 9.18
CA ASN A 44 -0.05 -7.89 8.06
C ASN A 44 0.71 -8.28 6.79
N ALA A 45 0.02 -8.31 5.65
CA ALA A 45 0.63 -8.52 4.35
C ALA A 45 -0.06 -7.65 3.29
N ASP A 46 0.72 -7.12 2.35
CA ASP A 46 0.18 -6.31 1.25
C ASP A 46 1.03 -6.46 -0.02
N GLU A 47 0.37 -6.31 -1.16
CA GLU A 47 0.98 -6.37 -2.48
C GLU A 47 1.49 -5.00 -2.92
N LYS A 48 2.75 -4.95 -3.36
CA LYS A 48 3.38 -3.72 -3.84
C LYS A 48 4.00 -3.92 -5.22
N GLY A 49 3.68 -3.01 -6.13
CA GLY A 49 4.41 -2.87 -7.39
C GLY A 49 5.78 -2.21 -7.17
N LEU A 50 6.86 -2.97 -7.34
CA LEU A 50 8.22 -2.46 -7.35
C LEU A 50 8.63 -2.08 -8.78
N PHE A 51 8.70 -0.77 -9.04
CA PHE A 51 9.13 -0.22 -10.33
C PHE A 51 10.65 -0.15 -10.36
N TYR A 52 11.28 -0.96 -11.21
CA TYR A 52 12.75 -1.06 -11.29
C TYR A 52 13.35 -0.37 -12.51
N ARG A 53 12.50 0.05 -13.46
CA ARG A 53 12.91 0.76 -14.69
C ARG A 53 12.13 2.05 -14.95
N GLN A 54 11.44 2.56 -13.92
CA GLN A 54 10.74 3.82 -14.03
C GLN A 54 11.75 4.97 -13.90
N VAL A 55 11.84 5.79 -14.95
CA VAL A 55 12.57 7.07 -14.93
C VAL A 55 11.86 8.05 -13.98
N PRO A 56 12.59 8.94 -13.28
CA PRO A 56 11.99 9.92 -12.40
C PRO A 56 10.89 10.72 -13.11
N ASN A 57 9.76 10.93 -12.43
CA ASN A 57 8.64 11.74 -12.96
C ASN A 57 8.96 13.24 -13.08
N LYS A 58 10.19 13.64 -12.76
CA LYS A 58 10.68 15.02 -12.81
C LYS A 58 12.01 15.01 -13.57
N SER A 59 12.05 15.78 -14.65
CA SER A 59 13.30 16.09 -15.36
C SER A 59 13.67 17.54 -15.03
N LEU A 60 14.95 17.81 -14.80
CA LEU A 60 15.46 19.18 -14.78
C LEU A 60 15.56 19.63 -16.23
N VAL A 61 14.76 20.63 -16.60
CA VAL A 61 14.78 21.22 -17.94
C VAL A 61 15.49 22.56 -17.82
N GLY A 62 16.52 22.79 -18.64
CA GLY A 62 17.18 24.09 -18.71
C GLY A 62 16.22 25.15 -19.26
N GLU A 63 16.36 26.41 -18.85
CA GLU A 63 15.48 27.52 -19.31
C GLU A 63 15.40 27.64 -20.85
N GLU A 64 16.42 27.16 -21.55
CA GLU A 64 16.56 27.22 -23.01
C GLU A 64 15.92 26.03 -23.73
N GLU A 65 15.64 24.93 -23.01
CA GLU A 65 14.95 23.77 -23.55
C GLU A 65 13.44 23.92 -23.31
N GLY A 66 12.66 24.06 -24.38
CA GLY A 66 11.20 24.14 -24.29
C GLY A 66 10.59 22.92 -23.56
N ILE A 67 9.33 23.05 -23.10
CA ILE A 67 8.61 22.01 -22.35
C ILE A 67 8.73 20.65 -23.08
N PRO A 68 9.36 19.63 -22.46
CA PRO A 68 9.51 18.33 -23.10
C PRO A 68 8.14 17.74 -23.45
N LYS A 69 7.97 17.27 -24.69
CA LYS A 69 6.77 16.51 -25.09
C LYS A 69 6.67 15.28 -24.20
N GLY A 70 5.49 15.05 -23.62
CA GLY A 70 5.26 14.00 -22.63
C GLY A 70 5.76 12.62 -23.09
N VAL A 71 6.77 12.09 -22.40
CA VAL A 71 7.29 10.75 -22.65
C VAL A 71 6.43 9.75 -21.88
N LYS A 72 5.89 8.73 -22.56
CA LYS A 72 5.21 7.62 -21.90
C LYS A 72 6.23 6.83 -21.09
N LEU A 73 6.23 7.02 -19.78
CA LEU A 73 7.15 6.34 -18.87
C LEU A 73 6.91 4.82 -18.93
N LYS A 74 7.98 4.05 -19.04
CA LYS A 74 7.92 2.60 -18.87
C LYS A 74 7.57 2.30 -17.42
N LYS A 75 6.42 1.66 -17.21
CA LYS A 75 5.91 1.21 -15.90
C LYS A 75 6.23 -0.26 -15.65
N GLU A 76 7.41 -0.71 -16.07
CA GLU A 76 7.87 -2.07 -15.81
C GLU A 76 8.03 -2.25 -14.30
N ARG A 77 7.24 -3.17 -13.74
CA ARG A 77 7.19 -3.47 -12.31
C ARG A 77 7.17 -4.96 -12.10
N ILE A 78 7.75 -5.40 -11.00
CA ILE A 78 7.44 -6.70 -10.40
C ILE A 78 6.45 -6.45 -9.27
N THR A 79 5.43 -7.28 -9.12
CA THR A 79 4.57 -7.21 -7.95
C THR A 79 5.14 -8.14 -6.90
N VAL A 80 5.30 -7.64 -5.67
CA VAL A 80 5.82 -8.40 -4.54
C VAL A 80 4.80 -8.41 -3.42
N LEU A 81 4.69 -9.54 -2.72
CA LEU A 81 3.96 -9.64 -1.46
C LEU A 81 4.94 -9.45 -0.31
N LEU A 82 4.69 -8.42 0.50
CA LEU A 82 5.46 -8.12 1.70
C LEU A 82 4.62 -8.45 2.93
N SER A 83 5.26 -8.94 3.98
CA SER A 83 4.58 -9.26 5.23
C SER A 83 5.41 -8.87 6.44
N GLY A 84 4.75 -8.64 7.57
CA GLY A 84 5.40 -8.53 8.86
C GLY A 84 4.44 -8.46 10.04
N ASN A 85 4.98 -8.73 11.23
CA ASN A 85 4.26 -8.64 12.51
C ASN A 85 4.74 -7.46 13.37
N ALA A 86 4.13 -7.27 14.54
CA ALA A 86 4.46 -6.16 15.44
C ALA A 86 5.87 -6.24 16.05
N LEU A 87 6.51 -7.41 16.02
CA LEU A 87 7.89 -7.61 16.49
C LEU A 87 8.93 -7.37 15.38
N GLY A 88 8.50 -7.06 14.16
CA GLY A 88 9.39 -6.82 13.02
C GLY A 88 9.87 -8.10 12.33
N GLU A 89 9.28 -9.25 12.64
CA GLU A 89 9.52 -10.47 11.88
C GLU A 89 8.88 -10.34 10.49
N ARG A 90 9.49 -10.99 9.50
CA ARG A 90 9.05 -10.95 8.10
C ARG A 90 9.27 -12.30 7.44
N PHE A 91 8.31 -12.74 6.63
CA PHE A 91 8.54 -13.86 5.73
C PHE A 91 9.44 -13.45 4.56
N PRO A 92 10.02 -14.42 3.82
CA PRO A 92 10.66 -14.15 2.54
C PRO A 92 9.73 -13.34 1.62
N VAL A 93 10.33 -12.49 0.78
CA VAL A 93 9.58 -11.73 -0.21
C VAL A 93 9.11 -12.69 -1.30
N TRP A 94 7.79 -12.71 -1.55
CA TRP A 94 7.20 -13.50 -2.61
C TRP A 94 6.92 -12.65 -3.85
N LEU A 95 7.05 -13.26 -5.02
CA LEU A 95 6.55 -12.67 -6.26
C LEU A 95 5.04 -12.91 -6.33
N ALA A 96 4.28 -11.85 -6.55
CA ALA A 96 2.86 -11.91 -6.85
C ALA A 96 2.67 -11.64 -8.35
N GLY A 97 1.82 -12.41 -9.02
CA GLY A 97 1.67 -12.38 -10.47
C GLY A 97 0.30 -12.87 -10.92
#